data_AF-A0AAW3EQ18-F1
#
_entry.id   AF-A0AAW3EQ18-F1
#
_cell.length_a   1.000
_cell.length_b   1.000
_cell.length_c   1.000
_cell.angle_alpha   90.00
_cell.angle_beta   90.00
_cell.angle_gamma   90.00
#
_symmetry.space_group_name_H-M   'P 1'
#
loop_
_entity.id
_entity.type
_entity.pdbx_description
1 polymer ?
#
loop_
_entity_poly.entity_id
_entity_poly.type
_entity_poly.pdbx_seq_one_letter_code
_entity_poly.pdbx_strand_id
1 'polypeptide(L)'
;MVRPGDFDSRVVARHASLAELPERARYVPLYADWRAERLVHGRWEGDAALSDVPFLYQHQRRHVQWLAELPFERLDAWHDDAGLTPTFVFSIGRCGSTLLSRLLAAAGEPAISEPDVLTNVAWVDDDAELAAARRWGPSVVRAAVCGLALACGRAPVIKLRARCNRAVDVFLQAFPQARYVFMFRERDDWVRSTSRAFGERGETLAELLKVSVEAFDRLHRAGVRPQPVWYEDLLAGPLPALRRIVSDPAALAARGDAIATALGRDAQAGSGLSRERLSTRGADAEALAAFDACWRAIRSDALLSEHGLARLR
;
A
#
# COMPACT_ATOMS: atom_id res chain seq x y z
N MET A 1 6.45 -10.83 4.67
CA MET A 1 6.86 -10.30 3.36
C MET A 1 7.24 -11.49 2.52
N VAL A 2 6.84 -11.46 1.26
CA VAL A 2 7.15 -12.43 0.23
C VAL A 2 8.65 -12.37 -0.09
N ARG A 3 9.32 -13.53 -0.05
CA ARG A 3 10.74 -13.75 -0.33
C ARG A 3 10.93 -14.77 -1.46
N PRO A 4 12.11 -14.86 -2.08
CA PRO A 4 12.40 -15.86 -3.11
C PRO A 4 12.05 -17.30 -2.69
N GLY A 5 12.26 -17.65 -1.41
CA GLY A 5 11.96 -18.98 -0.87
C GLY A 5 10.51 -19.22 -0.43
N ASP A 6 9.60 -18.26 -0.58
CA ASP A 6 8.21 -18.40 -0.12
C ASP A 6 7.28 -19.16 -1.09
N PHE A 7 7.80 -19.60 -2.25
CA PHE A 7 7.00 -20.18 -3.32
C PHE A 7 7.48 -21.56 -3.76
N ASP A 8 6.55 -22.50 -3.84
CA ASP A 8 6.73 -23.72 -4.63
C ASP A 8 6.33 -23.40 -6.08
N SER A 9 7.29 -22.87 -6.84
CA SER A 9 7.03 -22.30 -8.17
C SER A 9 8.14 -22.64 -9.16
N ARG A 10 7.80 -22.63 -10.45
CA ARG A 10 8.72 -22.89 -11.53
C ARG A 10 9.07 -21.60 -12.27
N VAL A 11 10.35 -21.33 -12.39
CA VAL A 11 10.86 -20.27 -13.28
C VAL A 11 10.71 -20.74 -14.72
N VAL A 12 9.87 -20.05 -15.48
CA VAL A 12 9.59 -20.38 -16.89
C VAL A 12 10.31 -19.47 -17.87
N ALA A 13 10.82 -18.32 -17.39
CA ALA A 13 11.61 -17.41 -18.18
C ALA A 13 12.68 -16.71 -17.33
N ARG A 14 13.93 -16.76 -17.81
CA ARG A 14 15.05 -15.98 -17.27
C ARG A 14 15.63 -15.13 -18.38
N HIS A 15 15.90 -13.86 -18.10
CA HIS A 15 16.50 -12.90 -19.04
C HIS A 15 15.62 -12.54 -20.26
N ALA A 16 14.38 -13.02 -20.31
CA ALA A 16 13.40 -12.62 -21.31
C ALA A 16 12.90 -11.21 -21.00
N SER A 17 12.69 -10.39 -22.02
CA SER A 17 11.85 -9.21 -21.86
C SER A 17 10.42 -9.68 -21.60
N LEU A 18 9.69 -9.09 -20.64
CA LEU A 18 8.25 -9.37 -20.51
C LEU A 18 7.49 -9.04 -21.80
N ALA A 19 8.02 -8.16 -22.67
CA ALA A 19 7.45 -7.91 -23.98
C ALA A 19 7.43 -9.15 -24.89
N GLU A 20 8.39 -10.06 -24.69
CA GLU A 20 8.55 -11.32 -25.44
C GLU A 20 7.72 -12.46 -24.84
N LEU A 21 7.18 -12.29 -23.63
CA LEU A 21 6.32 -13.30 -23.03
C LEU A 21 4.92 -13.28 -23.65
N PRO A 22 4.39 -14.46 -24.04
CA PRO A 22 2.97 -14.60 -24.35
C PRO A 22 2.13 -14.13 -23.16
N GLU A 23 1.03 -13.45 -23.44
CA GLU A 23 0.09 -12.98 -22.41
C GLU A 23 0.75 -12.13 -21.32
N ARG A 24 1.73 -11.29 -21.68
CA ARG A 24 2.50 -10.46 -20.74
C ARG A 24 1.68 -9.67 -19.71
N ALA A 25 0.44 -9.29 -20.03
CA ALA A 25 -0.47 -8.62 -19.09
C ALA A 25 -0.87 -9.51 -17.89
N ARG A 26 -0.69 -10.84 -17.99
CA ARG A 26 -0.87 -11.77 -16.88
C ARG A 26 0.35 -11.84 -15.95
N TYR A 27 1.52 -11.33 -16.33
CA TYR A 27 2.68 -11.36 -15.44
C TYR A 27 2.68 -10.14 -14.53
N VAL A 28 2.28 -10.35 -13.28
CA VAL A 28 2.12 -9.29 -12.29
C VAL A 28 3.37 -9.24 -11.40
N PRO A 29 3.91 -8.04 -11.10
CA PRO A 29 5.04 -7.87 -10.19
C PRO A 29 4.81 -8.57 -8.84
N LEU A 30 5.81 -9.32 -8.39
CA LEU A 30 5.71 -10.20 -7.22
C LEU A 30 6.62 -9.76 -6.08
N TYR A 31 7.93 -9.75 -6.33
CA TYR A 31 8.95 -9.26 -5.38
C TYR A 31 10.21 -8.77 -6.10
N ALA A 32 11.01 -7.97 -5.40
CA ALA A 32 12.35 -7.59 -5.83
C ALA A 32 13.39 -8.44 -5.08
N ASP A 33 14.24 -9.16 -5.83
CA ASP A 33 15.42 -9.83 -5.29
C ASP A 33 16.62 -8.89 -5.37
N TRP A 34 16.90 -8.22 -4.25
CA TRP A 34 17.99 -7.25 -4.16
C TRP A 34 19.37 -7.88 -4.32
N ARG A 35 19.55 -9.14 -3.90
CA ARG A 35 20.84 -9.84 -3.99
C ARG A 35 21.13 -10.33 -5.40
N ALA A 36 20.11 -10.85 -6.08
CA ALA A 36 20.23 -11.29 -7.47
C ALA A 36 20.10 -10.13 -8.49
N GLU A 37 19.73 -8.94 -8.02
CA GLU A 37 19.36 -7.77 -8.83
C GLU A 37 18.27 -8.11 -9.87
N ARG A 38 17.19 -8.76 -9.40
CA ARG A 38 16.07 -9.22 -10.25
C ARG A 38 14.73 -8.69 -9.77
N LEU A 39 13.91 -8.24 -10.70
CA LEU A 39 12.48 -8.05 -10.48
C LEU A 39 11.75 -9.32 -10.93
N VAL A 40 11.05 -9.96 -10.00
CA VAL A 40 10.33 -11.21 -10.26
C VAL A 40 8.85 -10.92 -10.45
N HIS A 41 8.28 -11.51 -11.49
CA HIS A 41 6.85 -11.46 -11.80
C HIS A 41 6.25 -12.85 -11.68
N GLY A 42 5.04 -12.93 -11.12
CA GLY A 42 4.24 -14.15 -11.08
C GLY A 42 3.14 -14.09 -12.13
N ARG A 43 2.89 -15.20 -12.84
CA ARG A 43 1.74 -15.29 -13.74
C ARG A 43 0.44 -15.33 -12.92
N TRP A 44 -0.50 -14.47 -13.28
CA TRP A 44 -1.83 -14.37 -12.71
C TRP A 44 -2.77 -15.37 -13.37
N GLU A 45 -3.15 -16.36 -12.58
CA GLU A 45 -3.94 -17.51 -13.00
C GLU A 45 -5.31 -17.38 -12.34
N GLY A 46 -6.26 -16.81 -13.10
CA GLY A 46 -7.61 -16.53 -12.65
C GLY A 46 -8.27 -15.42 -13.48
N ASP A 47 -9.59 -15.41 -13.45
CA ASP A 47 -10.41 -14.39 -14.14
C ASP A 47 -10.78 -13.21 -13.23
N ALA A 48 -10.48 -13.32 -11.93
CA ALA A 48 -10.70 -12.24 -10.97
C ALA A 48 -9.80 -11.05 -11.29
N ALA A 49 -10.36 -9.84 -11.23
CA ALA A 49 -9.57 -8.62 -11.35
C ALA A 49 -8.64 -8.47 -10.14
N LEU A 50 -7.49 -7.82 -10.32
CA LEU A 50 -6.57 -7.55 -9.22
C LEU A 50 -7.20 -6.73 -8.09
N SER A 51 -8.24 -5.94 -8.40
CA SER A 51 -9.02 -5.16 -7.43
C SER A 51 -9.95 -6.00 -6.57
N ASP A 52 -10.29 -7.22 -7.00
CA ASP A 52 -11.25 -8.08 -6.31
C ASP A 52 -10.59 -8.88 -5.19
N VAL A 53 -9.25 -8.97 -5.20
CA VAL A 53 -8.52 -9.65 -4.14
C VAL A 53 -8.21 -8.71 -2.96
N PRO A 54 -8.54 -9.10 -1.71
CA PRO A 54 -8.37 -8.21 -0.56
C PRO A 54 -6.91 -7.89 -0.22
N PHE A 55 -5.99 -8.83 -0.52
CA PHE A 55 -4.55 -8.68 -0.33
C PHE A 55 -3.82 -9.40 -1.47
N LEU A 56 -3.25 -8.62 -2.40
CA LEU A 56 -2.61 -9.17 -3.60
C LEU A 56 -1.48 -10.14 -3.22
N TYR A 57 -0.61 -9.76 -2.27
CA TYR A 57 0.50 -10.60 -1.85
C TYR A 57 0.07 -11.97 -1.29
N GLN A 58 -1.07 -12.05 -0.57
CA GLN A 58 -1.55 -13.32 0.00
C GLN A 58 -2.07 -14.23 -1.10
N HIS A 59 -2.78 -13.65 -2.07
CA HIS A 59 -3.25 -14.38 -3.24
C HIS A 59 -2.07 -14.91 -4.04
N GLN A 60 -1.11 -14.04 -4.38
CA GLN A 60 0.07 -14.42 -5.13
C GLN A 60 0.86 -15.54 -4.43
N ARG A 61 1.08 -15.44 -3.11
CA ARG A 61 1.78 -16.48 -2.33
C ARG A 61 1.13 -17.87 -2.41
N ARG A 62 -0.19 -17.92 -2.56
CA ARG A 62 -0.95 -19.18 -2.60
C ARG A 62 -1.07 -19.77 -4.00
N HIS A 63 -1.05 -18.92 -5.03
CA HIS A 63 -1.51 -19.31 -6.36
C HIS A 63 -0.47 -19.14 -7.48
N VAL A 64 0.62 -18.41 -7.25
CA VAL A 64 1.65 -18.24 -8.28
C VAL A 64 2.41 -19.55 -8.48
N GLN A 65 2.34 -20.09 -9.71
CA GLN A 65 3.05 -21.30 -10.12
C GLN A 65 4.19 -21.00 -11.10
N TRP A 66 4.07 -19.91 -11.86
CA TRP A 66 4.98 -19.56 -12.95
C TRP A 66 5.63 -18.21 -12.71
N LEU A 67 6.97 -18.19 -12.78
CA LEU A 67 7.77 -17.00 -12.56
C LEU A 67 8.50 -16.55 -13.84
N ALA A 68 8.59 -15.23 -14.00
CA ALA A 68 9.46 -14.57 -14.95
C ALA A 68 10.42 -13.61 -14.21
N GLU A 69 11.71 -13.67 -14.55
CA GLU A 69 12.77 -12.90 -13.90
C GLU A 69 13.36 -11.85 -14.84
N LEU A 70 13.30 -10.58 -14.44
CA LEU A 70 13.87 -9.44 -15.17
C LEU A 70 15.10 -8.88 -14.42
N PRO A 71 16.26 -8.72 -15.07
CA PRO A 71 17.38 -8.01 -14.46
C PRO A 71 17.08 -6.53 -14.25
N PHE A 72 17.58 -5.98 -13.14
CA PHE A 72 17.42 -4.55 -12.83
C PHE A 72 17.99 -3.64 -13.92
N GLU A 73 19.12 -4.03 -14.56
CA GLU A 73 19.71 -3.25 -15.65
C GLU A 73 18.82 -3.10 -16.89
N ARG A 74 17.73 -3.87 -17.00
CA ARG A 74 16.80 -3.82 -18.15
C ARG A 74 15.43 -3.24 -17.81
N LEU A 75 15.21 -2.73 -16.59
CA LEU A 75 13.90 -2.21 -16.18
C LEU A 75 13.45 -1.01 -17.02
N ASP A 76 14.36 -0.08 -17.32
CA ASP A 76 14.02 1.13 -18.07
C ASP A 76 13.68 0.83 -19.54
N ALA A 77 14.18 -0.29 -20.10
CA ALA A 77 13.86 -0.73 -21.46
C ALA A 77 12.46 -1.36 -21.58
N TRP A 78 11.76 -1.56 -20.46
CA TRP A 78 10.52 -2.32 -20.41
C TRP A 78 9.27 -1.45 -20.25
N HIS A 79 9.36 -0.31 -19.56
CA HIS A 79 8.18 0.44 -19.17
C HIS A 79 8.05 1.76 -19.95
N ASP A 80 6.90 1.93 -20.61
CA ASP A 80 6.41 3.25 -20.97
C ASP A 80 5.58 3.79 -19.80
N ASP A 81 6.19 4.67 -19.02
CA ASP A 81 5.50 5.39 -17.95
C ASP A 81 4.99 6.77 -18.43
N ALA A 82 5.12 7.08 -19.73
CA ALA A 82 4.69 8.36 -20.28
C ALA A 82 3.19 8.58 -20.04
N GLY A 83 2.88 9.65 -19.30
CA GLY A 83 1.52 10.00 -18.94
C GLY A 83 0.88 9.10 -17.88
N LEU A 84 1.59 8.12 -17.31
CA LEU A 84 1.06 7.31 -16.22
C LEU A 84 1.02 8.12 -14.92
N THR A 85 -0.18 8.31 -14.38
CA THR A 85 -0.40 9.00 -13.10
C THR A 85 -1.06 8.05 -12.09
N PRO A 86 -0.29 7.15 -11.45
CA PRO A 86 -0.84 6.26 -10.44
C PRO A 86 -1.29 7.08 -9.22
N THR A 87 -2.13 6.46 -8.38
CA THR A 87 -2.44 7.01 -7.05
C THR A 87 -1.83 6.12 -5.98
N PHE A 88 -0.96 6.66 -5.12
CA PHE A 88 -0.42 5.94 -3.97
C PHE A 88 -1.20 6.28 -2.71
N VAL A 89 -1.70 5.25 -2.03
CA VAL A 89 -2.37 5.37 -0.73
C VAL A 89 -1.40 4.89 0.36
N PHE A 90 -0.73 5.85 1.00
CA PHE A 90 0.02 5.64 2.24
C PHE A 90 -0.93 5.60 3.43
N SER A 91 -0.49 5.02 4.55
CA SER A 91 -1.30 4.93 5.75
C SER A 91 -0.50 4.72 7.02
N ILE A 92 -1.08 5.05 8.17
CA ILE A 92 -0.52 4.73 9.50
C ILE A 92 -0.69 3.24 9.88
N GLY A 93 -1.26 2.41 9.00
CA GLY A 93 -1.67 1.04 9.31
C GLY A 93 -2.92 1.00 10.19
N ARG A 94 -3.74 -0.07 10.11
CA ARG A 94 -4.97 -0.24 10.92
C ARG A 94 -5.96 0.94 10.94
N CYS A 95 -5.87 1.82 9.95
CA CYS A 95 -6.71 3.00 9.80
C CYS A 95 -7.84 2.80 8.77
N GLY A 96 -8.16 1.55 8.41
CA GLY A 96 -9.22 1.29 7.42
C GLY A 96 -8.80 1.43 5.95
N SER A 97 -7.51 1.38 5.62
CA SER A 97 -7.05 1.45 4.21
C SER A 97 -7.56 0.31 3.33
N THR A 98 -7.88 -0.86 3.91
CA THR A 98 -8.61 -1.93 3.19
C THR A 98 -10.06 -1.53 2.87
N LEU A 99 -10.75 -0.81 3.77
CA LEU A 99 -12.08 -0.26 3.48
C LEU A 99 -11.99 0.74 2.32
N LEU A 100 -11.03 1.68 2.37
CA LEU A 100 -10.81 2.64 1.30
C LEU A 100 -10.56 1.96 -0.06
N SER A 101 -9.68 0.95 -0.11
CA SER A 101 -9.40 0.18 -1.33
C SER A 101 -10.67 -0.45 -1.91
N ARG A 102 -11.53 -1.02 -1.06
CA ARG A 102 -12.81 -1.61 -1.50
C ARG A 102 -13.81 -0.57 -1.98
N LEU A 103 -13.89 0.58 -1.31
CA LEU A 103 -14.76 1.67 -1.73
C LEU A 103 -14.32 2.24 -3.08
N LEU A 104 -13.01 2.33 -3.32
CA LEU A 104 -12.45 2.72 -4.62
C LEU A 104 -12.75 1.68 -5.71
N ALA A 105 -12.63 0.38 -5.41
CA ALA A 105 -13.04 -0.68 -6.34
C ALA A 105 -14.55 -0.59 -6.66
N ALA A 106 -15.40 -0.36 -5.66
CA ALA A 106 -16.85 -0.17 -5.86
C ALA A 106 -17.18 1.12 -6.64
N ALA A 107 -16.34 2.15 -6.53
CA ALA A 107 -16.39 3.35 -7.36
C ALA A 107 -15.88 3.12 -8.79
N GLY A 108 -15.38 1.92 -9.09
CA GLY A 108 -14.88 1.54 -10.41
C GLY A 108 -13.43 1.94 -10.65
N GLU A 109 -12.60 2.13 -9.61
CA GLU A 109 -11.14 2.29 -9.75
C GLU A 109 -10.40 0.94 -9.68
N PRO A 110 -9.23 0.77 -10.35
CA PRO A 110 -8.41 -0.42 -10.21
C PRO A 110 -7.60 -0.30 -8.92
N ALA A 111 -8.28 -0.52 -7.79
CA ALA A 111 -7.71 -0.36 -6.46
C ALA A 111 -7.00 -1.64 -6.01
N ILE A 112 -5.68 -1.65 -6.05
CA ILE A 112 -4.83 -2.80 -5.74
C ILE A 112 -4.34 -2.70 -4.29
N SER A 113 -4.55 -3.77 -3.52
CA SER A 113 -4.20 -3.82 -2.10
C SER A 113 -2.90 -4.57 -1.84
N GLU A 114 -1.90 -3.86 -1.32
CA GLU A 114 -0.64 -4.39 -0.79
C GLU A 114 0.17 -5.28 -1.76
N PRO A 115 0.58 -4.76 -2.94
CA PRO A 115 1.58 -5.43 -3.77
C PRO A 115 2.93 -5.49 -3.02
N ASP A 116 3.42 -6.68 -2.69
CA ASP A 116 4.56 -6.82 -1.78
C ASP A 116 5.89 -6.36 -2.42
N VAL A 117 6.00 -6.41 -3.75
CA VAL A 117 7.11 -5.80 -4.51
C VAL A 117 7.36 -4.34 -4.11
N LEU A 118 6.31 -3.56 -3.84
CA LEU A 118 6.43 -2.16 -3.41
C LEU A 118 6.72 -2.03 -1.91
N THR A 119 6.58 -3.11 -1.15
CA THR A 119 7.02 -3.14 0.25
C THR A 119 8.51 -3.51 0.35
N ASN A 120 9.06 -4.26 -0.62
CA ASN A 120 10.48 -4.64 -0.64
C ASN A 120 11.43 -3.43 -0.66
N VAL A 121 11.03 -2.29 -1.26
CA VAL A 121 11.87 -1.06 -1.24
C VAL A 121 11.98 -0.42 0.15
N ALA A 122 11.12 -0.83 1.09
CA ALA A 122 11.12 -0.37 2.47
C ALA A 122 11.57 -1.47 3.46
N TRP A 123 12.08 -2.59 2.95
CA TRP A 123 12.55 -3.72 3.74
C TRP A 123 13.77 -4.36 3.07
N VAL A 124 14.93 -4.15 3.68
CA VAL A 124 16.21 -4.74 3.30
C VAL A 124 16.81 -5.40 4.54
N ASP A 125 17.41 -6.57 4.37
CA ASP A 125 17.91 -7.37 5.50
C ASP A 125 19.38 -7.04 5.85
N ASP A 126 20.17 -6.54 4.90
CA ASP A 126 21.59 -6.21 5.08
C ASP A 126 22.05 -5.00 4.25
N ASP A 127 23.31 -4.60 4.43
CA ASP A 127 23.91 -3.44 3.75
C ASP A 127 24.03 -3.61 2.23
N ALA A 128 24.20 -4.84 1.74
CA ALA A 128 24.29 -5.11 0.31
C ALA A 128 22.91 -4.93 -0.35
N GLU A 129 21.85 -5.48 0.27
CA GLU A 129 20.48 -5.25 -0.17
C GLU A 129 20.09 -3.77 -0.06
N LEU A 130 20.52 -3.08 1.00
CA LEU A 130 20.30 -1.63 1.15
C LEU A 130 20.96 -0.83 0.03
N ALA A 131 22.19 -1.17 -0.34
CA ALA A 131 22.90 -0.51 -1.44
C ALA A 131 22.17 -0.74 -2.77
N ALA A 132 21.76 -1.98 -3.05
CA ALA A 132 20.99 -2.32 -4.24
C ALA A 132 19.62 -1.60 -4.26
N ALA A 133 18.89 -1.58 -3.15
CA ALA A 133 17.60 -0.90 -3.04
C ALA A 133 17.72 0.62 -3.21
N ARG A 134 18.79 1.24 -2.71
CA ARG A 134 19.06 2.68 -2.94
C ARG A 134 19.35 2.97 -4.40
N ARG A 135 20.08 2.08 -5.09
CA ARG A 135 20.43 2.24 -6.50
C ARG A 135 19.24 2.02 -7.42
N TRP A 136 18.49 0.94 -7.19
CA TRP A 136 17.47 0.44 -8.13
C TRP A 136 16.03 0.70 -7.70
N GLY A 137 15.80 1.15 -6.46
CA GLY A 137 14.47 1.34 -5.88
C GLY A 137 13.50 2.10 -6.77
N PRO A 138 13.84 3.30 -7.28
CA PRO A 138 12.94 4.05 -8.16
C PRO A 138 12.58 3.30 -9.45
N SER A 139 13.55 2.64 -10.11
CA SER A 139 13.30 1.83 -11.31
C SER A 139 12.44 0.61 -10.99
N VAL A 140 12.64 -0.04 -9.85
CA VAL A 140 11.80 -1.16 -9.39
C VAL A 140 10.36 -0.69 -9.14
N VAL A 141 10.16 0.47 -8.51
CA VAL A 141 8.81 1.05 -8.31
C VAL A 141 8.16 1.37 -9.65
N ARG A 142 8.88 2.04 -10.58
CA ARG A 142 8.36 2.34 -11.93
C ARG A 142 7.92 1.08 -12.67
N ALA A 143 8.82 0.12 -12.77
CA ALA A 143 8.56 -1.17 -13.39
C ALA A 143 7.33 -1.86 -12.75
N ALA A 144 7.30 -1.96 -11.42
CA ALA A 144 6.18 -2.59 -10.73
C ALA A 144 4.84 -1.87 -11.01
N VAL A 145 4.81 -0.54 -11.00
CA VAL A 145 3.60 0.22 -11.28
C VAL A 145 3.16 0.06 -12.74
N CYS A 146 4.08 0.06 -13.70
CA CYS A 146 3.75 -0.17 -15.11
C CYS A 146 3.22 -1.59 -15.35
N GLY A 147 3.80 -2.60 -14.70
CA GLY A 147 3.27 -3.98 -14.73
C GLY A 147 1.85 -4.07 -14.18
N LEU A 148 1.58 -3.40 -13.06
CA LEU A 148 0.23 -3.33 -12.49
C LEU A 148 -0.74 -2.56 -13.40
N ALA A 149 -0.30 -1.45 -14.00
CA ALA A 149 -1.10 -0.67 -14.93
C ALA A 149 -1.46 -1.48 -16.18
N LEU A 150 -0.50 -2.24 -16.72
CA LEU A 150 -0.73 -3.15 -17.85
C LEU A 150 -1.77 -4.22 -17.50
N ALA A 151 -1.67 -4.84 -16.32
CA ALA A 151 -2.62 -5.83 -15.86
C ALA A 151 -4.03 -5.24 -15.61
N CYS A 152 -4.11 -3.97 -15.20
CA CYS A 152 -5.38 -3.26 -14.99
C CYS A 152 -5.92 -2.56 -16.26
N GLY A 153 -5.14 -2.47 -17.33
CA GLY A 153 -5.46 -1.71 -18.54
C GLY A 153 -5.46 -0.17 -18.38
N ARG A 154 -5.06 0.36 -17.22
CA ARG A 154 -4.99 1.80 -16.91
C ARG A 154 -4.24 2.06 -15.59
N ALA A 155 -3.99 3.33 -15.28
CA ALA A 155 -3.34 3.76 -14.03
C ALA A 155 -4.06 3.22 -12.77
N PRO A 156 -3.37 2.47 -11.89
CA PRO A 156 -3.96 1.89 -10.70
C PRO A 156 -4.00 2.86 -9.51
N VAL A 157 -4.91 2.59 -8.57
CA VAL A 157 -4.84 3.12 -7.21
C VAL A 157 -4.20 2.06 -6.32
N ILE A 158 -3.04 2.34 -5.74
CA ILE A 158 -2.23 1.35 -5.04
C ILE A 158 -2.21 1.65 -3.55
N LYS A 159 -2.84 0.78 -2.77
CA LYS A 159 -2.72 0.80 -1.31
C LYS A 159 -1.41 0.15 -0.90
N LEU A 160 -0.53 0.96 -0.32
CA LEU A 160 0.75 0.53 0.23
C LEU A 160 0.58 0.03 1.67
N ARG A 161 1.51 -0.81 2.11
CA ARG A 161 1.63 -1.15 3.54
C ARG A 161 2.20 0.05 4.30
N ALA A 162 1.85 0.19 5.57
CA ALA A 162 2.38 1.26 6.44
C ALA A 162 3.92 1.30 6.50
N ARG A 163 4.59 0.17 6.25
CA ARG A 163 6.04 0.13 6.16
C ARG A 163 6.62 1.00 5.05
N CYS A 164 5.90 1.19 3.94
CA CYS A 164 6.33 2.05 2.84
C CYS A 164 6.53 3.52 3.26
N ASN A 165 6.00 3.94 4.41
CA ASN A 165 6.25 5.26 5.00
C ASN A 165 7.76 5.51 5.24
N ARG A 166 8.57 4.45 5.40
CA ARG A 166 10.04 4.57 5.53
C ARG A 166 10.75 4.91 4.22
N ALA A 167 10.11 4.67 3.07
CA ALA A 167 10.71 4.79 1.75
C ALA A 167 9.94 5.76 0.83
N VAL A 168 9.23 6.76 1.38
CA VAL A 168 8.44 7.73 0.58
C VAL A 168 9.26 8.39 -0.52
N ASP A 169 10.54 8.65 -0.27
CA ASP A 169 11.45 9.29 -1.22
C ASP A 169 11.67 8.44 -2.48
N VAL A 170 11.60 7.11 -2.37
CA VAL A 170 11.69 6.19 -3.52
C VAL A 170 10.47 6.34 -4.42
N PHE A 171 9.27 6.48 -3.83
CA PHE A 171 8.03 6.68 -4.59
C PHE A 171 7.97 8.08 -5.22
N LEU A 172 8.47 9.10 -4.53
CA LEU A 172 8.58 10.47 -5.06
C LEU A 172 9.55 10.55 -6.25
N GLN A 173 10.69 9.86 -6.16
CA GLN A 173 11.65 9.78 -7.27
C GLN A 173 11.11 8.96 -8.45
N ALA A 174 10.31 7.93 -8.17
CA ALA A 174 9.74 7.08 -9.20
C ALA A 174 8.61 7.78 -9.98
N PHE A 175 7.70 8.49 -9.29
CA PHE A 175 6.53 9.13 -9.91
C PHE A 175 6.23 10.49 -9.25
N PRO A 176 7.01 11.54 -9.53
CA PRO A 176 6.78 12.86 -8.93
C PRO A 176 5.40 13.45 -9.28
N GLN A 177 4.79 13.03 -10.39
CA GLN A 177 3.47 13.43 -10.86
C GLN A 177 2.30 12.56 -10.34
N ALA A 178 2.57 11.55 -9.51
CA ALA A 178 1.52 10.70 -8.96
C ALA A 178 0.58 11.49 -8.05
N ARG A 179 -0.64 10.97 -7.88
CA ARG A 179 -1.52 11.42 -6.79
C ARG A 179 -1.10 10.72 -5.50
N TYR A 180 -0.94 11.48 -4.44
CA TYR A 180 -0.61 10.95 -3.13
C TYR A 180 -1.78 11.11 -2.18
N VAL A 181 -2.17 10.02 -1.53
CA VAL A 181 -3.20 9.96 -0.50
C VAL A 181 -2.56 9.42 0.77
N PHE A 182 -2.88 10.01 1.91
CA PHE A 182 -2.42 9.51 3.20
C PHE A 182 -3.60 9.28 4.12
N MET A 183 -3.73 8.04 4.58
CA MET A 183 -4.86 7.64 5.42
C MET A 183 -4.50 7.64 6.91
N PHE A 184 -5.37 8.29 7.68
CA PHE A 184 -5.29 8.40 9.13
C PHE A 184 -6.54 7.84 9.79
N ARG A 185 -6.47 7.70 11.12
CA ARG A 185 -7.57 7.33 12.01
C ARG A 185 -7.38 8.09 13.31
N GLU A 186 -8.46 8.34 14.04
CA GLU A 186 -8.41 8.87 15.38
C GLU A 186 -7.42 8.06 16.24
N ARG A 187 -6.62 8.78 17.04
CA ARG A 187 -5.45 8.28 17.76
C ARG A 187 -5.78 7.12 18.68
N ASP A 188 -6.72 7.29 19.61
CA ASP A 188 -7.05 6.29 20.62
C ASP A 188 -7.59 5.03 19.96
N ASP A 189 -8.46 5.23 18.97
CA ASP A 189 -9.07 4.19 18.18
C ASP A 189 -8.04 3.39 17.36
N TRP A 190 -7.03 4.08 16.82
CA TRP A 190 -5.90 3.49 16.13
C TRP A 190 -5.01 2.68 17.09
N VAL A 191 -4.65 3.23 18.26
CA VAL A 191 -3.85 2.54 19.28
C VAL A 191 -4.52 1.23 19.69
N ARG A 192 -5.81 1.29 20.06
CA ARG A 192 -6.60 0.11 20.44
C ARG A 192 -6.70 -0.89 19.29
N SER A 193 -6.86 -0.43 18.06
CA SER A 193 -6.92 -1.35 16.91
C SER A 193 -5.59 -2.02 16.62
N THR A 194 -4.47 -1.34 16.82
CA THR A 194 -3.13 -1.84 16.49
C THR A 194 -2.63 -2.77 17.59
N SER A 195 -2.77 -2.37 18.86
CA SER A 195 -2.49 -3.20 20.03
C SER A 195 -3.22 -4.55 19.97
N ARG A 196 -4.54 -4.57 19.76
CA ARG A 196 -5.30 -5.83 19.63
C ARG A 196 -4.85 -6.71 18.48
N ALA A 197 -4.50 -6.11 17.35
CA ALA A 197 -4.14 -6.85 16.15
C ALA A 197 -2.75 -7.51 16.25
N PHE A 198 -1.76 -6.77 16.77
CA PHE A 198 -0.35 -7.15 16.70
C PHE A 198 0.34 -7.31 18.05
N GLY A 199 -0.31 -6.94 19.16
CA GLY A 199 0.28 -6.95 20.50
C GLY A 199 1.28 -5.82 20.75
N GLU A 200 1.43 -4.89 19.81
CA GLU A 200 2.31 -3.72 19.93
C GLU A 200 1.79 -2.73 20.99
N ARG A 201 2.69 -2.10 21.75
CA ARG A 201 2.36 -1.17 22.83
C ARG A 201 3.41 -0.06 22.95
N GLY A 202 3.07 1.00 23.68
CA GLY A 202 4.05 2.00 24.16
C GLY A 202 4.88 2.64 23.05
N GLU A 203 6.20 2.56 23.21
CA GLU A 203 7.20 3.14 22.31
C GLU A 203 7.05 2.66 20.87
N THR A 204 6.81 1.37 20.64
CA THR A 204 6.66 0.82 19.28
C THR A 204 5.52 1.49 18.51
N LEU A 205 4.37 1.69 19.17
CA LEU A 205 3.23 2.39 18.55
C LEU A 205 3.54 3.88 18.35
N ALA A 206 4.17 4.53 19.33
CA ALA A 206 4.55 5.93 19.21
C ALA A 206 5.51 6.16 18.03
N GLU A 207 6.52 5.30 17.87
CA GLU A 207 7.47 5.36 16.75
C GLU A 207 6.81 5.07 15.40
N LEU A 208 5.88 4.11 15.33
CA LEU A 208 5.11 3.87 14.11
C LEU A 208 4.30 5.09 13.68
N LEU A 209 3.66 5.78 14.63
CA LEU A 209 2.91 7.00 14.33
C LEU A 209 3.84 8.14 13.95
N LYS A 210 4.97 8.32 14.67
CA LYS A 210 6.02 9.31 14.37
C LYS A 210 6.53 9.18 12.95
N VAL A 211 6.98 7.98 12.55
CA VAL A 211 7.46 7.69 11.19
C VAL A 211 6.41 8.02 10.14
N SER A 212 5.13 7.81 10.45
CA SER A 212 4.05 8.10 9.52
C SER A 212 3.76 9.60 9.38
N VAL A 213 3.80 10.36 10.47
CA VAL A 213 3.68 11.83 10.45
C VAL A 213 4.87 12.44 9.70
N GLU A 214 6.09 11.96 9.96
CA GLU A 214 7.30 12.39 9.24
C GLU A 214 7.27 12.02 7.75
N ALA A 215 6.65 10.90 7.38
CA ALA A 215 6.43 10.53 5.99
C ALA A 215 5.43 11.47 5.30
N PHE A 216 4.33 11.82 5.96
CA PHE A 216 3.36 12.80 5.46
C PHE A 216 3.99 14.18 5.25
N ASP A 217 4.83 14.60 6.19
CA ASP A 217 5.58 15.86 6.12
C ASP A 217 6.64 15.83 5.00
N ARG A 218 7.38 14.73 4.81
CA ARG A 218 8.31 14.59 3.69
C ARG A 218 7.63 14.72 2.33
N LEU A 219 6.44 14.15 2.15
CA LEU A 219 5.63 14.33 0.95
C LEU A 219 5.25 15.81 0.73
N HIS A 220 4.92 16.55 1.80
CA HIS A 220 4.66 17.99 1.69
C HIS A 220 5.90 18.79 1.29
N ARG A 221 7.05 18.51 1.93
CA ARG A 221 8.33 19.15 1.62
C ARG A 221 8.82 18.87 0.20
N ALA A 222 8.43 17.73 -0.38
CA ALA A 222 8.67 17.39 -1.77
C ALA A 222 7.69 18.06 -2.77
N GLY A 223 6.70 18.81 -2.29
CA GLY A 223 5.78 19.60 -3.12
C GLY A 223 4.52 18.87 -3.61
N VAL A 224 4.33 17.58 -3.30
CA VAL A 224 3.23 16.76 -3.85
C VAL A 224 1.90 16.83 -3.08
N ARG A 225 1.86 17.57 -1.95
CA ARG A 225 0.66 17.85 -1.11
C ARG A 225 -0.32 16.66 -1.02
N PRO A 226 0.03 15.58 -0.28
CA PRO A 226 -0.81 14.40 -0.19
C PRO A 226 -2.20 14.71 0.41
N GLN A 227 -3.24 14.16 -0.19
CA GLN A 227 -4.61 14.30 0.29
C GLN A 227 -4.82 13.48 1.57
N PRO A 228 -5.13 14.10 2.73
CA PRO A 228 -5.48 13.35 3.92
C PRO A 228 -6.87 12.74 3.78
N VAL A 229 -7.00 11.51 4.26
CA VAL A 229 -8.27 10.78 4.37
C VAL A 229 -8.37 10.21 5.77
N TRP A 230 -9.42 10.57 6.50
CA TRP A 230 -9.70 10.02 7.82
C TRP A 230 -10.67 8.86 7.72
N TYR A 231 -10.40 7.81 8.49
CA TYR A 231 -11.31 6.68 8.62
C TYR A 231 -12.72 7.10 9.05
N GLU A 232 -12.81 8.03 9.99
CA GLU A 232 -14.07 8.54 10.54
C GLU A 232 -14.89 9.26 9.46
N ASP A 233 -14.23 10.01 8.58
CA ASP A 233 -14.89 10.72 7.48
C ASP A 233 -15.45 9.72 6.45
N LEU A 234 -14.77 8.59 6.21
CA LEU A 234 -15.30 7.51 5.35
C LEU A 234 -16.55 6.87 5.93
N LEU A 235 -16.62 6.71 7.26
CA LEU A 235 -17.78 6.15 7.94
C LEU A 235 -18.96 7.13 7.96
N ALA A 236 -18.69 8.42 8.13
CA ALA A 236 -19.72 9.46 8.12
C ALA A 236 -20.31 9.66 6.71
N GLY A 237 -19.50 9.50 5.67
CA GLY A 237 -19.94 9.57 4.29
C GLY A 237 -18.75 9.44 3.33
N PRO A 238 -18.65 8.36 2.55
CA PRO A 238 -17.45 8.09 1.76
C PRO A 238 -17.31 8.99 0.52
N LEU A 239 -18.42 9.53 -0.03
CA LEU A 239 -18.41 10.23 -1.32
C LEU A 239 -17.48 11.47 -1.37
N PRO A 240 -17.46 12.38 -0.38
CA PRO A 240 -16.55 13.53 -0.41
C PRO A 240 -15.08 13.13 -0.42
N ALA A 241 -14.70 12.07 0.30
CA ALA A 241 -13.33 11.56 0.31
C ALA A 241 -12.97 10.89 -1.02
N LEU A 242 -13.85 10.03 -1.54
CA LEU A 242 -13.63 9.33 -2.82
C LEU A 242 -13.52 10.31 -3.98
N ARG A 243 -14.33 11.38 -4.01
CA ARG A 243 -14.31 12.40 -5.07
C ARG A 243 -12.92 13.03 -5.29
N ARG A 244 -12.09 13.09 -4.25
CA ARG A 244 -10.73 13.66 -4.32
C ARG A 244 -9.68 12.67 -4.84
N ILE A 245 -10.06 11.40 -4.98
CA ILE A 245 -9.13 10.30 -5.29
C ILE A 245 -9.44 9.71 -6.66
N VAL A 246 -10.73 9.51 -6.97
CA VAL A 246 -11.16 8.90 -8.23
C VAL A 246 -10.77 9.76 -9.44
N SER A 247 -10.53 9.09 -10.55
CA SER A 247 -10.15 9.70 -11.82
C SER A 247 -11.35 10.33 -12.54
N ASP A 248 -12.56 9.83 -12.31
CA ASP A 248 -13.82 10.42 -12.80
C ASP A 248 -14.81 10.73 -11.65
N PRO A 249 -14.73 11.95 -11.07
CA PRO A 249 -15.66 12.41 -10.04
C PRO A 249 -17.13 12.44 -10.45
N ALA A 250 -17.43 12.61 -11.74
CA ALA A 250 -18.80 12.75 -12.24
C ALA A 250 -19.51 11.38 -12.27
N ALA A 251 -18.78 10.31 -12.57
CA ALA A 251 -19.31 8.95 -12.53
C ALA A 251 -19.61 8.42 -11.12
N LEU A 252 -19.10 9.08 -10.07
CA LEU A 252 -19.22 8.59 -8.69
C LEU A 252 -20.69 8.51 -8.20
N ALA A 253 -21.54 9.45 -8.64
CA ALA A 253 -22.96 9.46 -8.25
C ALA A 253 -23.70 8.20 -8.74
N ALA A 254 -23.39 7.74 -9.96
CA ALA A 254 -23.97 6.52 -10.53
C ALA A 254 -23.50 5.23 -9.81
N ARG A 255 -22.47 5.32 -8.96
CA ARG A 255 -21.92 4.20 -8.17
C ARG A 255 -22.37 4.22 -6.71
N GLY A 256 -23.28 5.12 -6.32
CA GLY A 256 -23.72 5.33 -4.94
C GLY A 256 -24.13 4.03 -4.22
N ASP A 257 -24.98 3.21 -4.84
CA ASP A 257 -25.48 1.96 -4.24
C ASP A 257 -24.38 0.91 -4.04
N ALA A 258 -23.45 0.79 -5.00
CA ALA A 258 -22.31 -0.11 -4.90
C ALA A 258 -21.36 0.32 -3.77
N ILE A 259 -21.13 1.63 -3.63
CA ILE A 259 -20.32 2.21 -2.56
C ILE A 259 -20.99 1.99 -1.20
N ALA A 260 -22.29 2.23 -1.08
CA ALA A 260 -23.05 1.98 0.16
C ALA A 260 -23.01 0.49 0.55
N THR A 261 -23.19 -0.41 -0.41
CA THR A 261 -23.06 -1.87 -0.21
C THR A 261 -21.65 -2.24 0.25
N ALA A 262 -20.61 -1.66 -0.36
CA ALA A 262 -19.22 -1.93 0.00
C ALA A 262 -18.87 -1.40 1.41
N LEU A 263 -19.49 -0.30 1.85
CA LEU A 263 -19.34 0.27 3.20
C LEU A 263 -19.96 -0.64 4.27
N GLY A 264 -21.13 -1.24 3.99
CA GLY A 264 -21.86 -2.10 4.93
C GLY A 264 -21.23 -3.49 5.16
N ARG A 265 -20.37 -3.96 4.25
CA ARG A 265 -19.67 -5.26 4.38
C ARG A 265 -18.40 -5.11 5.22
N ASP A 266 -18.13 -6.03 6.17
CA ASP A 266 -16.85 -6.03 6.91
C ASP A 266 -15.66 -6.17 5.94
N ALA A 267 -14.76 -5.18 5.97
CA ALA A 267 -13.56 -5.09 5.15
C ALA A 267 -12.55 -6.24 5.40
N GLN A 268 -12.65 -6.94 6.53
CA GLN A 268 -11.70 -7.96 6.98
C GLN A 268 -12.34 -9.35 7.17
N ALA A 269 -13.57 -9.55 6.68
CA ALA A 269 -14.27 -10.83 6.72
C ALA A 269 -13.40 -11.96 6.14
N GLY A 270 -13.31 -13.09 6.84
CA GLY A 270 -12.51 -14.26 6.43
C GLY A 270 -11.00 -14.16 6.68
N SER A 271 -10.48 -13.04 7.17
CA SER A 271 -9.07 -12.91 7.57
C SER A 271 -8.85 -13.23 9.05
N GLY A 272 -7.61 -13.55 9.45
CA GLY A 272 -7.23 -13.66 10.86
C GLY A 272 -7.37 -12.37 11.67
N LEU A 273 -7.67 -11.26 11.01
CA LEU A 273 -7.83 -9.92 11.59
C LEU A 273 -9.29 -9.43 11.53
N SER A 274 -10.27 -10.30 11.30
CA SER A 274 -11.69 -9.92 11.27
C SER A 274 -12.13 -9.30 12.61
N ARG A 275 -13.11 -8.38 12.56
CA ARG A 275 -13.62 -7.70 13.77
C ARG A 275 -14.10 -8.69 14.84
N GLU A 276 -14.73 -9.78 14.40
CA GLU A 276 -15.23 -10.87 15.23
C GLU A 276 -14.13 -11.63 15.99
N ARG A 277 -12.93 -11.78 15.39
CA ARG A 277 -11.78 -12.42 16.05
C ARG A 277 -11.01 -11.46 16.97
N LEU A 278 -11.13 -10.15 16.74
CA LEU A 278 -10.44 -9.12 17.53
C LEU A 278 -11.26 -8.64 18.73
N SER A 279 -12.58 -8.84 18.75
CA SER A 279 -13.45 -8.45 19.88
C SER A 279 -13.28 -9.32 21.13
N THR A 280 -12.59 -10.46 21.03
CA THR A 280 -12.34 -11.38 22.16
C THR A 280 -11.05 -11.08 22.94
N ARG A 281 -10.21 -10.14 22.48
CA ARG A 281 -9.00 -9.71 23.20
C ARG A 281 -9.35 -8.52 24.11
N GLY A 282 -9.22 -8.73 25.43
CA GLY A 282 -9.63 -7.81 26.50
C GLY A 282 -8.97 -6.42 26.48
N ALA A 283 -9.51 -5.52 27.30
CA ALA A 283 -9.40 -4.06 27.20
C ALA A 283 -7.97 -3.46 27.19
N ASP A 284 -7.71 -2.65 26.16
CA ASP A 284 -6.46 -1.93 25.81
C ASP A 284 -6.12 -0.69 26.67
N ALA A 285 -6.71 -0.51 27.85
CA ALA A 285 -6.49 0.72 28.64
C ALA A 285 -5.00 0.93 29.00
N GLU A 286 -4.31 -0.17 29.31
CA GLU A 286 -2.86 -0.18 29.57
C GLU A 286 -2.04 0.19 28.32
N ALA A 287 -2.45 -0.29 27.14
CA ALA A 287 -1.76 0.00 25.88
C ALA A 287 -1.87 1.49 25.52
N LEU A 288 -3.04 2.08 25.75
CA LEU A 288 -3.26 3.51 25.54
C LEU A 288 -2.43 4.36 26.52
N ALA A 289 -2.43 4.03 27.81
CA ALA A 289 -1.63 4.76 28.80
C ALA A 289 -0.12 4.69 28.51
N ALA A 290 0.38 3.51 28.14
CA ALA A 290 1.78 3.33 27.75
C ALA A 290 2.12 4.13 26.47
N PHE A 291 1.23 4.11 25.48
CA PHE A 291 1.39 4.90 24.27
C PHE A 291 1.38 6.41 24.58
N ASP A 292 0.47 6.90 25.41
CA ASP A 292 0.32 8.32 25.74
C ASP A 292 1.58 8.91 26.35
N ALA A 293 2.27 8.15 27.21
CA ALA A 293 3.53 8.56 27.81
C ALA A 293 4.62 8.73 26.74
N CYS A 294 4.82 7.72 25.89
CA CYS A 294 5.82 7.75 24.83
C CYS A 294 5.50 8.80 23.75
N TRP A 295 4.24 8.86 23.30
CA TRP A 295 3.83 9.76 22.23
C TRP A 295 3.97 11.22 22.64
N ARG A 296 3.60 11.59 23.88
CA ARG A 296 3.84 12.96 24.39
C ARG A 296 5.32 13.33 24.40
N ALA A 297 6.22 12.38 24.63
CA ALA A 297 7.65 12.64 24.67
C ALA A 297 8.25 12.85 23.28
N ILE A 298 7.73 12.20 22.23
CA ILE A 298 8.35 12.17 20.90
C ILE A 298 7.56 12.88 19.80
N ARG A 299 6.29 13.21 20.02
CA ARG A 299 5.45 13.83 18.99
C ARG A 299 5.93 15.24 18.68
N SER A 300 5.82 15.62 17.41
CA SER A 300 6.02 17.00 16.99
C SER A 300 4.68 17.73 16.92
N ASP A 301 4.36 18.52 17.96
CA ASP A 301 3.15 19.35 17.95
C ASP A 301 3.16 20.38 16.81
N ALA A 302 4.35 20.83 16.39
CA ALA A 302 4.50 21.71 15.22
C ALA A 302 4.01 21.03 13.95
N LEU A 303 4.50 19.82 13.65
CA LEU A 303 4.08 19.06 12.46
C LEU A 303 2.59 18.72 12.51
N LEU A 304 2.06 18.30 13.66
CA LEU A 304 0.64 17.98 13.79
C LEU A 304 -0.24 19.21 13.53
N SER A 305 0.20 20.40 13.94
CA SER A 305 -0.53 21.65 13.72
C SER A 305 -0.46 22.10 12.27
N GLU A 306 0.75 22.14 11.70
CA GLU A 306 1.01 22.54 10.32
C GLU A 306 0.18 21.73 9.33
N HIS A 307 0.09 20.43 9.56
CA HIS A 307 -0.56 19.47 8.68
C HIS A 307 -2.04 19.21 9.01
N GLY A 308 -2.61 19.91 9.99
CA GLY A 308 -4.01 19.73 10.39
C GLY A 308 -4.32 18.34 10.97
N LEU A 309 -3.34 17.69 11.59
CA LEU A 309 -3.43 16.34 12.16
C LEU A 309 -3.79 16.37 13.66
N ALA A 310 -4.63 17.31 14.08
CA ALA A 310 -4.99 17.50 15.48
C ALA A 310 -5.64 16.27 16.14
N ARG A 311 -6.30 15.40 15.35
CA ARG A 311 -6.87 14.12 15.83
C ARG A 311 -5.81 13.07 16.20
N LEU A 312 -4.52 13.36 16.01
CA LEU A 312 -3.38 12.53 16.45
C LEU A 312 -2.72 13.06 17.73
N ARG A 313 -3.21 14.16 18.31
CA ARG A 313 -2.67 14.71 19.57
C ARG A 313 -3.12 13.90 20.78
#